data_AF-A0A1E4GAZ9-F1
#
_entry.id   AF-A0A1E4GAZ9-F1
#
_cell.length_a   1.000
_cell.length_b   1.000
_cell.length_c   1.000
_cell.angle_alpha   90.00
_cell.angle_beta   90.00
_cell.angle_gamma   90.00
#
_symmetry.space_group_name_H-M   'P 1'
#
loop_
_entity.id
_entity.type
_entity.pdbx_description
1 polymer ?
#
loop_
_entity_poly.entity_id
_entity_poly.type
_entity_poly.pdbx_seq_one_letter_code
_entity_poly.pdbx_strand_id
1 'polypeptide(L)'
;MHEKPIGAFDAMALLVREGVTVRDLKTWEECQQAITDIDMQIESMLSQISRAEADPTSGMNKPGWRSRVQGAIRWKKRTRKAVNVRLAELSRPAGNRPAGSKDALRHIILDTFRLELGDAEFDRIADIARARYSVAQSLAEGSNQERSGAVPDE
;
A
#
# COMPACT_ATOMS: atom_id res chain seq x y z
N MET A 1 -21.29 -6.69 -32.05
CA MET A 1 -20.09 -7.37 -31.53
C MET A 1 -18.95 -6.37 -31.61
N HIS A 2 -18.48 -5.84 -30.49
CA HIS A 2 -17.36 -4.89 -30.47
C HIS A 2 -16.05 -5.66 -30.35
N GLU A 3 -15.39 -5.89 -31.48
CA GLU A 3 -14.03 -6.40 -31.51
C GLU A 3 -13.10 -5.32 -30.95
N LYS A 4 -12.39 -5.64 -29.86
CA LYS A 4 -11.37 -4.75 -29.29
C LYS A 4 -10.25 -4.56 -30.32
N PRO A 5 -9.71 -3.34 -30.49
CA PRO A 5 -8.65 -3.09 -31.44
C PRO A 5 -7.41 -3.93 -31.12
N ILE A 6 -6.78 -4.45 -32.17
CA ILE A 6 -5.52 -5.20 -32.11
C ILE A 6 -4.47 -4.30 -31.45
N GLY A 7 -3.98 -4.69 -30.27
CA GLY A 7 -3.05 -3.91 -29.44
C GLY A 7 -3.65 -3.26 -28.18
N ALA A 8 -4.95 -3.44 -27.93
CA ALA A 8 -5.55 -3.01 -26.67
C ALA A 8 -4.98 -3.81 -25.49
N PHE A 9 -4.39 -3.11 -24.53
CA PHE A 9 -3.95 -3.69 -23.26
C PHE A 9 -5.13 -4.31 -22.52
N ASP A 10 -5.17 -5.64 -22.40
CA ASP A 10 -6.20 -6.34 -21.63
C ASP A 10 -5.77 -6.54 -20.18
N ALA A 11 -6.21 -5.65 -19.30
CA ALA A 11 -5.95 -5.74 -17.86
C ALA A 11 -6.46 -7.05 -17.24
N MET A 12 -7.52 -7.65 -17.81
CA MET A 12 -8.11 -8.89 -17.32
C MET A 12 -7.29 -10.14 -17.67
N ALA A 13 -6.42 -10.05 -18.68
CA ALA A 13 -5.53 -11.13 -19.09
C ALA A 13 -4.21 -11.16 -18.29
N LEU A 14 -3.99 -10.21 -17.38
CA LEU A 14 -2.79 -10.17 -16.57
C LEU A 14 -2.73 -11.38 -15.63
N LEU A 15 -1.55 -12.01 -15.56
CA LEU A 15 -1.30 -13.14 -14.67
C LEU A 15 -1.09 -12.66 -13.22
N VAL A 16 -1.85 -13.26 -12.31
CA VAL A 16 -1.72 -13.11 -10.85
C VAL A 16 -0.68 -14.12 -10.35
N ARG A 17 -0.90 -15.39 -10.69
CA ARG A 17 -0.03 -16.55 -10.44
C ARG A 17 -0.02 -17.46 -11.68
N GLU A 18 0.78 -18.51 -11.66
CA GLU A 18 0.85 -19.47 -12.76
C GLU A 18 -0.55 -20.03 -13.08
N GLY A 19 -0.96 -19.91 -14.34
CA GLY A 19 -2.26 -20.38 -14.81
C GLY A 19 -3.48 -19.58 -14.35
N VAL A 20 -3.33 -18.51 -13.56
CA VAL A 20 -4.46 -17.72 -13.04
C VAL A 20 -4.33 -16.26 -13.44
N THR A 21 -5.31 -15.80 -14.20
CA THR A 21 -5.44 -14.40 -14.63
C THR A 21 -6.35 -13.60 -13.71
N VAL A 22 -6.36 -12.27 -13.85
CA VAL A 22 -7.31 -11.40 -13.14
C VAL A 22 -8.76 -11.78 -13.45
N ARG A 23 -9.06 -12.24 -14.67
CA ARG A 23 -10.39 -12.69 -15.07
C ARG A 23 -10.88 -13.90 -14.29
N ASP A 24 -9.97 -14.76 -13.86
CA ASP A 24 -10.30 -15.99 -13.16
C ASP A 24 -10.69 -15.76 -11.70
N LEU A 25 -10.47 -14.55 -11.18
CA LEU A 25 -10.90 -14.13 -9.84
C LEU A 25 -12.41 -13.82 -9.84
N LYS A 26 -13.16 -14.64 -9.11
CA LYS A 26 -14.63 -14.63 -9.07
C LYS A 26 -15.18 -14.10 -7.76
N THR A 27 -14.42 -14.21 -6.66
CA THR A 27 -14.88 -13.78 -5.34
C THR A 27 -14.07 -12.60 -4.79
N TRP A 28 -14.65 -11.91 -3.81
CA TRP A 28 -13.98 -10.82 -3.11
C TRP A 28 -12.75 -11.35 -2.36
N GLU A 29 -12.86 -12.51 -1.73
CA GLU A 29 -11.80 -13.19 -1.00
C GLU A 29 -10.65 -13.61 -1.91
N GLU A 30 -10.94 -14.17 -3.09
CA GLU A 30 -9.93 -14.51 -4.10
C GLU A 30 -9.16 -13.27 -4.56
N CYS A 31 -9.85 -12.14 -4.73
CA CYS A 31 -9.21 -10.88 -5.10
C CYS A 31 -8.34 -10.32 -3.97
N GLN A 32 -8.79 -10.40 -2.72
CA GLN A 32 -7.97 -9.99 -1.56
C GLN A 32 -6.71 -10.86 -1.43
N GLN A 33 -6.85 -12.17 -1.52
CA GLN A 33 -5.72 -13.08 -1.47
C GLN A 33 -4.74 -12.81 -2.62
N ALA A 34 -5.24 -12.57 -3.84
CA ALA A 34 -4.43 -12.21 -4.98
C ALA A 34 -3.64 -10.90 -4.76
N ILE A 35 -4.23 -9.89 -4.10
CA ILE A 35 -3.53 -8.65 -3.75
C ILE A 35 -2.39 -8.94 -2.78
N THR A 36 -2.67 -9.70 -1.71
CA THR A 36 -1.66 -10.09 -0.72
C THR A 36 -0.49 -10.85 -1.36
N ASP A 37 -0.79 -11.84 -2.21
CA ASP A 37 0.24 -12.62 -2.90
C ASP A 37 1.11 -11.74 -3.80
N ILE A 38 0.51 -10.77 -4.50
CA ILE A 38 1.25 -9.83 -5.33
C ILE A 38 2.14 -8.92 -4.48
N ASP A 39 1.64 -8.42 -3.35
CA ASP A 39 2.41 -7.54 -2.46
C ASP A 39 3.62 -8.30 -1.86
N MET A 40 3.44 -9.54 -1.42
CA MET A 40 4.55 -10.41 -0.97
C MET A 40 5.60 -10.64 -2.07
N GLN A 41 5.18 -10.85 -3.31
CA GLN A 41 6.11 -11.01 -4.44
C GLN A 41 6.89 -9.74 -4.74
N ILE A 42 6.25 -8.56 -4.62
CA ILE A 42 6.92 -7.27 -4.77
C ILE A 42 7.96 -7.07 -3.68
N GLU A 43 7.61 -7.34 -2.42
CA GLU A 43 8.54 -7.22 -1.30
C GLU A 43 9.73 -8.17 -1.44
N SER A 44 9.50 -9.41 -1.86
CA SER A 44 10.57 -10.36 -2.16
C SER A 44 11.53 -9.85 -3.23
N MET A 45 11.02 -9.26 -4.32
CA MET A 45 11.84 -8.66 -5.37
C MET A 45 12.62 -7.43 -4.87
N LEU A 46 12.02 -6.60 -4.03
CA LEU A 46 12.71 -5.46 -3.41
C LEU A 46 13.83 -5.92 -2.46
N SER A 47 13.58 -6.98 -1.68
CA SER A 47 14.60 -7.62 -0.84
C SER A 47 15.75 -8.22 -1.66
N GLN A 48 15.47 -8.79 -2.83
CA GLN A 48 16.52 -9.25 -3.75
C GLN A 48 17.39 -8.08 -4.24
N ILE A 49 16.78 -6.95 -4.60
CA ILE A 49 17.53 -5.73 -4.98
C ILE A 49 18.41 -5.28 -3.82
N SER A 50 17.87 -5.17 -2.62
CA SER A 50 18.62 -4.71 -1.45
C SER A 50 19.81 -5.64 -1.13
N ARG A 51 19.61 -6.97 -1.20
CA ARG A 51 20.70 -7.95 -1.00
C ARG A 51 21.77 -7.86 -2.08
N ALA A 52 21.38 -7.68 -3.34
CA ALA A 52 22.32 -7.49 -4.44
C ALA A 52 23.08 -6.15 -4.32
N GLU A 53 22.44 -5.09 -3.82
CA GLU A 53 23.13 -3.82 -3.54
C GLU A 53 24.12 -3.93 -2.38
N ALA A 54 23.83 -4.75 -1.37
CA ALA A 54 24.71 -4.99 -0.23
C ALA A 54 25.92 -5.87 -0.57
N ASP A 55 25.81 -6.75 -1.59
CA ASP A 55 26.92 -7.56 -2.11
C ASP A 55 27.12 -7.34 -3.62
N PRO A 56 27.97 -6.37 -4.00
CA PRO A 56 28.29 -6.05 -5.39
C PRO A 56 28.88 -7.23 -6.18
N THR A 57 29.55 -8.15 -5.50
CA THR A 57 30.23 -9.31 -6.11
C THR A 57 29.30 -10.50 -6.35
N SER A 58 28.08 -10.44 -5.81
CA SER A 58 27.04 -11.42 -6.01
C SER A 58 26.77 -11.68 -7.49
N GLY A 59 26.63 -12.97 -7.86
CA GLY A 59 26.21 -13.39 -9.20
C GLY A 59 24.83 -12.87 -9.64
N MET A 60 24.08 -12.22 -8.75
CA MET A 60 22.83 -11.51 -9.06
C MET A 60 23.06 -10.16 -9.75
N ASN A 61 24.20 -9.49 -9.56
CA ASN A 61 24.51 -8.17 -10.14
C ASN A 61 24.95 -8.21 -11.62
N LYS A 62 24.39 -9.13 -12.40
CA LYS A 62 24.64 -9.16 -13.84
C LYS A 62 24.06 -7.88 -14.49
N PRO A 63 24.74 -7.31 -15.51
CA PRO A 63 24.22 -6.16 -16.24
C PRO A 63 22.76 -6.36 -16.67
N GLY A 64 21.94 -5.33 -16.45
CA GLY A 64 20.51 -5.34 -16.78
C GLY A 64 19.62 -6.20 -15.87
N TRP A 65 20.14 -6.92 -14.87
CA TRP A 65 19.31 -7.63 -13.89
C TRP A 65 18.39 -6.68 -13.12
N ARG A 66 18.95 -5.59 -12.58
CA ARG A 66 18.18 -4.57 -11.83
C ARG A 66 17.00 -4.05 -12.65
N SER A 67 17.24 -3.68 -13.90
CA SER A 67 16.21 -3.16 -14.80
C SER A 67 15.12 -4.20 -15.10
N ARG A 68 15.49 -5.48 -15.21
CA ARG A 68 14.53 -6.59 -15.36
C ARG A 68 13.65 -6.76 -14.12
N VAL A 69 14.24 -6.76 -12.92
CA VAL A 69 13.49 -6.86 -11.65
C VAL A 69 12.56 -5.65 -11.47
N GLN A 70 13.04 -4.43 -11.74
CA GLN A 70 12.18 -3.24 -11.73
C GLN A 70 11.06 -3.31 -12.78
N GLY A 71 11.32 -3.88 -13.95
CA GLY A 71 10.32 -4.20 -14.95
C GLY A 71 9.23 -5.14 -14.41
N ALA A 72 9.64 -6.23 -13.76
CA ALA A 72 8.73 -7.18 -13.13
C ALA A 72 7.89 -6.54 -12.01
N ILE A 73 8.49 -5.72 -11.15
CA ILE A 73 7.78 -4.95 -10.11
C ILE A 73 6.72 -4.04 -10.75
N ARG A 74 7.07 -3.30 -11.81
CA ARG A 74 6.10 -2.46 -12.54
C ARG A 74 4.97 -3.27 -13.15
N TRP A 75 5.24 -4.51 -13.59
CA TRP A 75 4.18 -5.40 -14.06
C TRP A 75 3.27 -5.85 -12.91
N LYS A 76 3.84 -6.30 -11.80
CA LYS A 76 3.08 -6.72 -10.62
C LYS A 76 2.21 -5.60 -10.04
N LYS A 77 2.71 -4.36 -9.99
CA LYS A 77 1.90 -3.19 -9.61
C LYS A 77 0.72 -2.95 -10.55
N ARG A 78 0.88 -3.19 -11.86
CA ARG A 78 -0.21 -3.09 -12.84
C ARG A 78 -1.22 -4.23 -12.67
N THR A 79 -0.79 -5.46 -12.41
CA THR A 79 -1.67 -6.58 -12.06
C THR A 79 -2.47 -6.27 -10.80
N ARG A 80 -1.81 -5.80 -9.73
CA ARG A 80 -2.47 -5.38 -8.48
C ARG A 80 -3.55 -4.33 -8.73
N LYS A 81 -3.30 -3.35 -9.61
CA LYS A 81 -4.30 -2.34 -9.98
C LYS A 81 -5.51 -2.98 -10.67
N ALA A 82 -5.28 -3.92 -11.59
CA ALA A 82 -6.35 -4.65 -12.27
C ALA A 82 -7.18 -5.50 -11.29
N VAL A 83 -6.53 -6.19 -10.35
CA VAL A 83 -7.22 -6.94 -9.29
C VAL A 83 -8.04 -6.01 -8.40
N ASN A 84 -7.54 -4.82 -8.04
CA ASN A 84 -8.32 -3.85 -7.26
C ASN A 84 -9.57 -3.34 -8.00
N VAL A 85 -9.47 -3.14 -9.33
CA VAL A 85 -10.64 -2.81 -10.15
C VAL A 85 -11.64 -3.97 -10.12
N ARG A 86 -11.16 -5.20 -10.31
CA ARG A 86 -11.99 -6.41 -10.25
C ARG A 86 -12.67 -6.60 -8.89
N LEU A 87 -11.94 -6.35 -7.80
CA LEU A 87 -12.45 -6.37 -6.44
C LEU A 87 -13.57 -5.35 -6.22
N ALA A 88 -13.47 -4.16 -6.85
CA ALA A 88 -14.51 -3.13 -6.75
C ALA A 88 -15.77 -3.50 -7.54
N GLU A 89 -15.64 -4.21 -8.66
CA GLU A 89 -16.77 -4.75 -9.44
C GLU A 89 -17.50 -5.88 -8.70
N LEU A 90 -16.73 -6.73 -8.00
CA LEU A 90 -17.25 -7.79 -7.16
C LEU A 90 -17.78 -7.17 -5.87
N SER A 91 -19.04 -6.75 -5.90
CA SER A 91 -19.76 -6.15 -4.77
C SER A 91 -19.37 -6.85 -3.47
N ARG A 92 -18.74 -6.10 -2.56
CA ARG A 92 -18.42 -6.56 -1.20
C ARG A 92 -19.73 -7.08 -0.58
N PRO A 93 -19.75 -8.23 0.13
CA PRO A 93 -20.93 -8.66 0.86
C PRO A 93 -21.46 -7.48 1.67
N ALA A 94 -22.75 -7.18 1.54
CA ALA A 94 -23.39 -5.93 1.96
C ALA A 94 -23.26 -5.59 3.47
N GLY A 95 -22.61 -6.43 4.28
CA GLY A 95 -22.40 -6.25 5.71
C GLY A 95 -21.11 -5.55 6.13
N ASN A 96 -20.14 -5.31 5.24
CA ASN A 96 -18.81 -4.76 5.64
C ASN A 96 -18.46 -3.44 4.95
N ARG A 97 -19.31 -2.42 5.07
CA ARG A 97 -18.87 -1.03 4.91
C ARG A 97 -18.40 -0.50 6.28
N PRO A 98 -17.13 -0.13 6.47
CA PRO A 98 -16.91 1.25 6.90
C PRO A 98 -17.41 2.14 5.79
N ALA A 99 -18.37 3.00 6.10
CA ALA A 99 -18.71 4.12 5.23
C ALA A 99 -17.41 4.86 4.85
N GLY A 100 -17.26 5.21 3.57
CA GLY A 100 -16.02 5.74 3.01
C GLY A 100 -15.66 7.15 3.47
N SER A 101 -15.35 7.34 4.76
CA SER A 101 -14.56 8.46 5.25
C SER A 101 -13.20 7.93 5.71
N LYS A 102 -12.13 8.72 5.54
CA LYS A 102 -10.81 8.40 6.12
C LYS A 102 -10.91 8.13 7.63
N ASP A 103 -11.90 8.71 8.29
CA ASP A 103 -12.16 8.53 9.72
C ASP A 103 -12.74 7.16 10.03
N ALA A 104 -13.60 6.60 9.19
CA ALA A 104 -14.14 5.25 9.40
C ALA A 104 -13.06 4.15 9.35
N LEU A 105 -12.08 4.28 8.46
CA LEU A 105 -10.93 3.36 8.42
C LEU A 105 -10.05 3.52 9.67
N ARG A 106 -9.84 4.75 10.15
CA ARG A 106 -9.10 5.01 11.38
C ARG A 106 -9.81 4.40 12.59
N HIS A 107 -11.14 4.53 12.67
CA HIS A 107 -11.93 3.92 13.73
C HIS A 107 -11.81 2.40 13.73
N ILE A 108 -11.92 1.73 12.57
CA ILE A 108 -11.73 0.27 12.49
C ILE A 108 -10.35 -0.16 12.97
N ILE A 109 -9.30 0.55 12.57
CA ILE A 109 -7.93 0.22 12.97
C ILE A 109 -7.79 0.35 14.49
N LEU A 110 -8.33 1.43 15.07
CA LEU A 110 -8.30 1.66 16.52
C LEU A 110 -9.13 0.62 17.29
N ASP A 111 -10.31 0.28 16.80
CA ASP A 111 -11.19 -0.73 17.42
C ASP A 111 -10.54 -2.12 17.37
N THR A 112 -9.83 -2.44 16.28
CA THR A 112 -9.08 -3.69 16.14
C THR A 112 -7.93 -3.76 17.15
N PHE A 113 -7.15 -2.68 17.28
CA PHE A 113 -6.10 -2.61 18.29
C PHE A 113 -6.65 -2.74 19.71
N ARG A 114 -7.80 -2.13 20.00
CA ARG A 114 -8.46 -2.24 21.30
C ARG A 114 -8.90 -3.67 21.61
N LEU A 115 -9.43 -4.39 20.63
CA LEU A 115 -9.82 -5.80 20.78
C LEU A 115 -8.61 -6.74 20.98
N GLU A 116 -7.51 -6.49 20.28
CA GLU A 116 -6.32 -7.36 20.35
C GLU A 116 -5.45 -7.12 21.59
N LEU A 117 -5.30 -5.86 22.01
CA LEU A 117 -4.43 -5.48 23.12
C LEU A 117 -5.17 -5.40 24.46
N GLY A 118 -6.50 -5.30 24.42
CA GLY A 118 -7.34 -4.99 25.57
C GLY A 118 -7.33 -3.51 25.93
N ASP A 119 -8.43 -3.07 26.55
CA ASP A 119 -8.72 -1.66 26.84
C ASP A 119 -7.60 -0.94 27.61
N ALA A 120 -7.00 -1.60 28.60
CA ALA A 120 -5.98 -1.00 29.45
C ALA A 120 -4.68 -0.65 28.70
N GLU A 121 -4.23 -1.50 27.78
CA GLU A 121 -3.01 -1.25 27.01
C GLU A 121 -3.28 -0.27 25.86
N PHE A 122 -4.48 -0.32 25.28
CA PHE A 122 -4.91 0.66 24.29
C PHE A 122 -4.95 2.08 24.86
N ASP A 123 -5.53 2.27 26.05
CA ASP A 123 -5.60 3.58 26.71
C ASP A 123 -4.20 4.13 27.04
N ARG A 124 -3.29 3.26 27.49
CA ARG A 124 -1.89 3.64 27.73
C ARG A 124 -1.20 4.14 26.45
N ILE A 125 -1.39 3.46 25.33
CA ILE A 125 -0.83 3.85 24.03
C ILE A 125 -1.44 5.17 23.56
N ALA A 126 -2.75 5.35 23.77
CA ALA A 126 -3.45 6.60 23.44
C ALA A 126 -2.90 7.80 24.26
N ASP A 127 -2.61 7.60 25.54
CA ASP A 127 -2.03 8.64 26.39
C ASP A 127 -0.59 9.01 25.99
N ILE A 128 0.24 8.01 25.64
CA ILE A 128 1.58 8.25 25.10
C ILE A 128 1.49 9.02 23.78
N ALA A 129 0.56 8.65 22.89
CA ALA A 129 0.35 9.33 21.62
C ALA A 129 -0.09 10.78 21.84
N ARG A 130 -1.02 11.04 22.79
CA ARG A 130 -1.48 12.38 23.15
C ARG A 130 -0.34 13.25 23.68
N ALA A 131 0.51 12.71 24.56
CA ALA A 131 1.68 13.40 25.08
C ALA A 131 2.72 13.73 24.00
N ARG A 132 2.90 12.86 23.00
CA ARG A 132 3.80 13.11 21.87
C ARG A 132 3.25 14.14 20.88
N TYR A 133 1.94 14.13 20.63
CA TYR A 133 1.30 15.08 19.72
C TYR A 133 1.23 16.49 20.28
N SER A 134 1.05 16.65 21.61
CA SER A 134 1.09 17.98 22.23
C SER A 134 2.48 18.63 22.14
N VAL A 135 3.54 17.82 22.27
CA VAL A 135 4.94 18.26 22.06
C VAL A 135 5.18 18.61 20.59
N ALA A 136 4.61 17.86 19.64
CA ALA A 136 4.73 18.16 18.22
C ALA A 136 3.97 19.44 17.79
N GLN A 137 2.81 19.72 18.39
CA GLN A 137 2.04 20.95 18.14
C GLN A 137 2.76 22.20 18.65
N SER A 138 3.31 22.14 19.87
CA SER A 138 4.06 23.25 20.45
C SER A 138 5.36 23.58 19.69
N LEU A 139 6.03 22.58 19.11
CA LEU A 139 7.17 22.78 18.20
C LEU A 139 6.76 23.41 16.84
N ALA A 140 5.57 23.09 16.34
CA ALA A 140 5.03 23.68 15.10
C ALA A 140 4.57 25.14 15.28
N GLU A 141 4.13 25.53 16.48
CA GLU A 141 3.75 26.90 16.80
C GLU A 141 4.97 27.81 17.02
N GLY A 142 6.02 27.31 17.71
CA GLY A 142 7.27 28.07 17.88
C GLY A 142 8.01 28.35 16.56
N SER A 143 7.97 27.41 15.61
CA SER A 143 8.59 27.56 14.29
C SER A 143 7.86 28.51 13.34
N ASN A 144 6.59 28.85 13.61
CA ASN A 144 5.85 29.88 12.90
C ASN A 144 6.08 31.30 13.45
N GLN A 145 6.55 31.43 14.70
CA GLN A 145 6.81 32.72 15.33
C GLN A 145 8.16 33.31 14.90
N GLU A 146 9.17 32.47 14.63
CA GLU A 146 10.50 32.90 14.14
C GLU A 146 10.49 33.40 12.69
N ARG A 147 9.46 33.09 11.89
CA ARG A 147 9.32 33.60 10.51
C ARG A 147 8.66 34.98 10.41
N SER A 148 8.19 35.55 11.51
CA SER A 148 7.52 36.85 11.55
C SER A 148 8.34 37.94 12.28
N GLY A 149 9.67 37.82 12.28
CA GLY A 149 10.58 38.91 12.64
C GLY A 149 10.78 39.83 11.45
N ALA A 150 10.00 40.90 11.39
CA ALA A 150 10.08 41.94 10.37
C ALA A 150 11.46 42.62 10.37
N VAL A 151 11.90 42.94 9.15
CA VAL A 151 13.09 43.71 8.78
C VAL A 151 13.08 45.08 9.50
N PRO A 152 14.20 45.55 10.08
CA PRO A 152 14.29 46.93 10.54
C PRO A 152 14.35 47.84 9.31
N ASP A 153 13.34 48.69 9.13
CA ASP A 153 13.38 49.79 8.17
C ASP A 153 14.45 50.81 8.61
N GLU A 154 15.23 51.27 7.63
CA GLU A 154 16.32 52.26 7.73
C GLU A 154 15.86 53.64 8.24
#